data_AF-A0A960YLW2-F1
#
_entry.id   AF-A0A960YLW2-F1
#
_cell.length_a   1.000
_cell.length_b   1.000
_cell.length_c   1.000
_cell.angle_alpha   90.00
_cell.angle_beta   90.00
_cell.angle_gamma   90.00
#
_symmetry.space_group_name_H-M   'P 1'
#
loop_
_entity.id
_entity.type
_entity.pdbx_description
1 polymer ?
#
loop_
_entity_poly.entity_id
_entity_poly.type
_entity_poly.pdbx_seq_one_letter_code
_entity_poly.pdbx_strand_id
1 'polypeptide(L)' 'PIIRAIIGMARNLGLRVIAEGVENKEQLNFLMEEGCDQVQGFLLGAPISAVALEKQFMEGHGLRIGGLE' A
#
# COMPACT_ATOMS: atom_id res chain seq x y z
N PRO A 1 -18.03 4.12 3.56
CA PRO A 1 -18.70 5.45 3.49
C PRO A 1 -17.73 6.63 3.31
N ILE A 2 -16.80 6.86 4.27
CA ILE A 2 -15.81 7.96 4.19
C ILE A 2 -14.70 7.64 3.16
N ILE A 3 -14.13 6.44 3.22
CA ILE A 3 -13.04 6.02 2.31
C ILE A 3 -13.47 6.15 0.84
N ARG A 4 -14.67 5.63 0.49
CA ARG A 4 -15.25 5.75 -0.85
C ARG A 4 -15.38 7.20 -1.32
N ALA A 5 -15.82 8.09 -0.42
CA ALA A 5 -15.98 9.51 -0.73
C ALA A 5 -14.62 10.18 -0.99
N ILE A 6 -13.60 9.88 -0.19
CA ILE A 6 -12.24 10.40 -0.37
C ILE A 6 -11.64 9.93 -1.70
N ILE A 7 -11.74 8.62 -2.00
CA ILE A 7 -11.24 8.05 -3.26
C ILE A 7 -11.98 8.67 -4.46
N GLY A 8 -13.31 8.76 -4.39
CA GLY A 8 -14.12 9.39 -5.44
C GLY A 8 -13.76 10.86 -5.67
N MET A 9 -13.55 11.62 -4.59
CA MET A 9 -13.12 13.02 -4.66
C MET A 9 -11.73 13.15 -5.30
N ALA A 10 -10.76 12.35 -4.87
CA ALA A 10 -9.40 12.38 -5.43
C ALA A 10 -9.39 12.07 -6.93
N ARG A 11 -10.16 11.05 -7.37
CA ARG A 11 -10.33 10.74 -8.79
C ARG A 11 -10.85 11.92 -9.60
N ASN A 12 -11.88 12.59 -9.11
CA ASN A 12 -12.46 13.76 -9.79
C ASN A 12 -11.47 14.94 -9.88
N LEU A 13 -10.52 15.02 -8.94
CA LEU A 13 -9.46 16.02 -8.93
C LEU A 13 -8.20 15.59 -9.69
N GLY A 14 -8.16 14.37 -10.24
CA GLY A 14 -6.96 13.82 -10.88
C GLY A 14 -5.81 13.57 -9.90
N LEU A 15 -6.11 13.35 -8.63
CA LEU A 15 -5.13 13.08 -7.57
C LEU A 15 -5.02 11.56 -7.32
N ARG A 16 -3.81 11.11 -6.98
CA ARG A 16 -3.57 9.75 -6.48
C ARG A 16 -3.77 9.68 -4.97
N VAL A 17 -4.30 8.57 -4.49
CA VAL A 17 -4.52 8.28 -3.08
C VAL A 17 -3.58 7.16 -2.64
N ILE A 18 -2.99 7.33 -1.45
CA ILE A 18 -2.35 6.26 -0.70
C ILE A 18 -3.18 5.98 0.55
N ALA A 19 -3.51 4.71 0.78
CA ALA A 19 -4.11 4.25 2.03
C ALA A 19 -3.02 3.67 2.94
N GLU A 20 -2.79 4.30 4.08
CA GLU A 20 -1.82 3.88 5.08
C GLU A 20 -2.49 3.06 6.21
N GLY A 21 -1.74 2.13 6.80
CA GLY A 21 -2.22 1.27 7.89
C GLY A 21 -2.94 0.00 7.44
N VAL A 22 -2.61 -0.56 6.26
CA VAL A 22 -3.16 -1.85 5.79
C VAL A 22 -2.49 -3.02 6.50
N GLU A 23 -3.24 -3.76 7.32
CA GLU A 23 -2.74 -4.83 8.18
C GLU A 23 -3.22 -6.23 7.76
N ASN A 24 -4.32 -6.34 7.01
CA ASN A 24 -4.89 -7.64 6.58
C ASN A 24 -5.42 -7.63 5.14
N LYS A 25 -5.65 -8.83 4.59
CA LYS A 25 -6.07 -9.03 3.20
C LYS A 25 -7.46 -8.45 2.93
N GLU A 26 -8.35 -8.46 3.92
CA GLU A 26 -9.70 -7.90 3.79
C GLU A 26 -9.67 -6.39 3.55
N GLN A 27 -8.81 -5.66 4.28
CA GLN A 27 -8.59 -4.22 4.05
C GLN A 27 -7.97 -3.96 2.67
N LEU A 28 -6.98 -4.76 2.27
CA LEU A 28 -6.34 -4.63 0.97
C LEU A 28 -7.35 -4.84 -0.16
N ASN A 29 -8.14 -5.91 -0.09
CA ASN A 29 -9.16 -6.23 -1.08
C ASN A 29 -10.21 -5.12 -1.18
N PHE A 30 -10.71 -4.63 -0.05
CA PHE A 30 -11.61 -3.48 -0.02
C PHE A 30 -11.00 -2.25 -0.72
N LEU A 31 -9.75 -1.89 -0.41
CA LEU A 31 -9.08 -0.74 -1.02
C LEU A 31 -8.84 -0.93 -2.52
N MET A 32 -8.52 -2.14 -2.97
CA MET A 32 -8.38 -2.47 -4.40
C MET A 32 -9.72 -2.39 -5.13
N GLU A 33 -10.80 -2.91 -4.55
CA GLU A 33 -12.16 -2.84 -5.12
C GLU A 33 -12.68 -1.41 -5.21
N GLU A 34 -12.43 -0.59 -4.19
CA GLU A 34 -12.72 0.84 -4.25
C GLU A 34 -11.78 1.59 -5.19
N GLY A 35 -10.70 0.95 -5.66
CA GLY A 35 -9.65 1.41 -6.57
C GLY A 35 -8.81 2.56 -6.02
N CYS A 36 -8.29 2.35 -4.81
CA CYS A 36 -7.18 3.13 -4.25
C CYS A 36 -5.90 2.86 -5.07
N ASP A 37 -5.09 3.89 -5.33
CA ASP A 37 -3.92 3.78 -6.22
C ASP A 37 -2.74 3.05 -5.56
N GLN A 38 -2.54 3.30 -4.27
CA GLN A 38 -1.40 2.82 -3.51
C GLN A 38 -1.81 2.46 -2.08
N VAL A 39 -1.06 1.53 -1.50
CA VAL A 39 -1.28 1.05 -0.13
C VAL A 39 0.04 0.95 0.62
N GLN A 40 0.01 1.25 1.91
CA GLN A 40 1.11 1.02 2.84
C GLN A 40 0.56 0.39 4.11
N GLY A 41 1.27 -0.61 4.63
CA GLY A 41 0.99 -1.13 5.96
C GLY A 41 1.72 -2.42 6.26
N PHE A 42 1.57 -2.90 7.49
CA PHE A 42 2.27 -4.09 7.99
C PHE A 42 1.97 -5.36 7.20
N LEU A 43 0.83 -5.43 6.53
CA LEU A 43 0.53 -6.54 5.61
C LEU A 43 1.64 -6.71 4.56
N LEU A 44 2.11 -5.59 4.00
CA LEU A 44 3.06 -5.53 2.88
C LEU A 44 4.51 -5.54 3.34
N GLY A 45 4.76 -5.04 4.54
CA GLY A 45 6.09 -4.97 5.13
C GLY A 45 6.12 -4.03 6.30
N ALA A 46 6.82 -4.42 7.35
CA ALA A 46 7.13 -3.51 8.45
C ALA A 46 8.12 -2.42 7.99
N PRO A 47 8.14 -1.24 8.64
CA PRO A 47 9.21 -0.28 8.47
C PRO A 47 10.58 -0.93 8.73
N ILE A 48 11.55 -0.65 7.87
CA ILE A 48 12.92 -1.17 7.95
C ILE A 48 13.93 -0.02 8.04
N SER A 49 15.13 -0.32 8.56
CA SER A 49 16.22 0.65 8.56
C SER A 49 16.76 0.89 7.15
N ALA A 50 17.44 2.03 6.95
CA ALA A 50 18.10 2.33 5.67
C ALA A 50 19.10 1.22 5.25
N VAL A 51 19.88 0.70 6.20
CA VAL A 51 20.83 -0.40 5.93
C VAL A 51 20.11 -1.67 5.46
N ALA A 52 18.97 -2.00 6.07
CA ALA A 52 18.17 -3.15 5.64
C ALA A 52 17.56 -2.92 4.25
N LEU A 53 17.10 -1.70 3.97
CA LEU A 53 16.59 -1.31 2.65
C LEU A 53 17.66 -1.44 1.57
N GLU A 54 18.85 -0.88 1.80
CA GLU A 54 20.00 -0.95 0.88
C GLU A 54 20.34 -2.40 0.56
N LYS A 55 20.42 -3.26 1.58
CA LYS A 55 20.69 -4.68 1.40
C LYS A 55 19.62 -5.36 0.54
N GLN A 56 18.34 -5.18 0.86
CA GLN A 56 17.24 -5.79 0.11
C GLN A 56 17.19 -5.32 -1.35
N PHE A 57 17.45 -4.02 -1.59
CA PHE A 57 17.44 -3.44 -2.92
C PHE A 57 18.57 -3.98 -3.79
N MET A 58 19.77 -4.14 -3.23
CA MET A 58 20.96 -4.63 -3.94
C MET A 58 20.92 -6.13 -4.23
N GLU A 59 20.21 -6.92 -3.44
CA GLU A 59 20.08 -8.38 -3.64
C GLU A 59 19.17 -8.77 -4.82
N GLY A 60 18.66 -7.81 -5.61
CA GLY A 60 17.81 -8.07 -6.78
C GLY A 60 16.42 -8.63 -6.42
N HIS A 61 16.14 -8.79 -5.13
CA HIS A 61 14.83 -9.06 -4.58
C HIS A 61 14.07 -7.74 -4.49
N GLY A 62 13.73 -7.13 -5.63
CA GLY A 62 12.92 -5.89 -5.67
C GLY A 62 11.86 -5.94 -4.58
N LEU A 63 11.81 -4.90 -3.73
CA LEU A 63 11.14 -4.86 -2.42
C LEU A 63 10.09 -5.96 -2.27
N ARG A 64 10.48 -7.09 -1.67
CA ARG A 64 9.57 -8.23 -1.48
C ARG A 64 8.42 -7.76 -0.60
N ILE A 65 7.28 -7.56 -1.22
CA ILE A 65 6.03 -7.22 -0.56
C ILE A 65 5.61 -8.49 0.19
N GLY A 66 5.75 -8.50 1.51
CA GLY A 66 5.22 -9.57 2.35
C GLY A 66 3.70 -9.67 2.18
N GLY A 67 3.13 -10.86 2.40
CA GLY A 67 1.67 -11.02 2.59
C GLY A 67 0.80 -11.16 1.33
N LEU A 68 1.34 -11.01 0.12
CA LEU A 68 0.64 -11.32 -1.13
C LEU A 68 1.14 -12.68 -1.67
N GLU A 69 0.46 -13.75 -1.23
CA GLU A 69 0.40 -15.02 -1.98
C GLU A 69 -0.63 -14.89 -3.10
#